data_AF-F7NFI1-F1
#
_entry.id   AF-F7NFI1-F1
#
_cell.length_a   1.000
_cell.length_b   1.000
_cell.length_c   1.000
_cell.angle_alpha   90.00
_cell.angle_beta   90.00
_cell.angle_gamma   90.00
#
_symmetry.space_group_name_H-M   'P 1'
#
loop_
_entity.id
_entity.type
_entity.pdbx_description
1 polymer ?
#
loop_
_entity_poly.entity_id
_entity_poly.type
_entity_poly.pdbx_seq_one_letter_code
_entity_poly.pdbx_strand_id
1 'polypeptide(L)'
;MKYYLKVCSGVVVFLAFLLFCHDSSAFAAPIVQTLDKDTRIMPPGFIVAVQSEIPKFRKGTAVTLNMYGEVLEGTLAEDVNLRCEMGASQKAVKPTSYAYTPPLIVTVPYAVDTKPDRILQFKGGTKIAFNNKGEVTKGTIVSVGDNKASIILSPTSRIGVYSGEISFHENGMVASCILTDHSYLRPVGWSQILTENFTNTTACSGFVEFKARKPILLNDKGEVTKGVLQQKTKLRSAEAPEAVKVFEAGTTVEFDDRGLVVKATK
;
A
#
# COMPACT_ATOMS: atom_id res chain seq x y z
N MET A 1 -13.72 64.15 4.81
CA MET A 1 -13.34 63.00 3.97
C MET A 1 -11.89 62.54 4.23
N LYS A 2 -11.48 62.35 5.50
CA LYS A 2 -10.11 61.89 5.85
C LYS A 2 -10.08 60.76 6.90
N TYR A 3 -11.21 60.46 7.55
CA TYR A 3 -11.29 59.42 8.58
C TYR A 3 -11.70 58.03 8.04
N TYR A 4 -12.47 57.97 6.95
CA TYR A 4 -12.90 56.70 6.35
C TYR A 4 -11.78 55.95 5.60
N LEU A 5 -10.75 56.65 5.12
CA LEU A 5 -9.66 56.03 4.37
C LEU A 5 -8.69 55.24 5.27
N LYS A 6 -8.56 55.61 6.55
CA LYS A 6 -7.69 54.92 7.53
C LYS A 6 -8.32 53.63 8.06
N VAL A 7 -9.64 53.60 8.21
CA VAL A 7 -10.36 52.41 8.71
C VAL A 7 -10.42 51.32 7.66
N CYS A 8 -10.59 51.66 6.38
CA CYS A 8 -10.58 50.67 5.29
C CYS A 8 -9.20 50.02 5.08
N SER A 9 -8.10 50.76 5.31
CA SER A 9 -6.75 50.19 5.17
C SER A 9 -6.42 49.16 6.26
N GLY A 10 -6.90 49.35 7.50
CA GLY A 10 -6.67 48.40 8.59
C GLY A 10 -7.45 47.09 8.43
N VAL A 11 -8.70 47.17 7.96
CA VAL A 11 -9.54 45.98 7.72
C VAL A 11 -9.03 45.15 6.54
N VAL A 12 -8.52 45.79 5.48
CA VAL A 12 -7.94 45.09 4.33
C VAL A 12 -6.62 44.39 4.69
N VAL A 13 -5.78 44.99 5.53
CA VAL A 13 -4.53 44.35 6.01
C VAL A 13 -4.84 43.18 6.96
N PHE A 14 -5.86 43.30 7.82
CA PHE A 14 -6.27 42.23 8.73
C PHE A 14 -6.94 41.05 8.00
N LEU A 15 -7.75 41.31 6.97
CA LEU A 15 -8.30 40.26 6.10
C LEU A 15 -7.23 39.60 5.23
N ALA A 16 -6.24 40.36 4.73
CA ALA A 16 -5.11 39.79 4.00
C ALA A 16 -4.28 38.86 4.91
N PHE A 17 -4.05 39.23 6.18
CA PHE A 17 -3.34 38.38 7.14
C PHE A 17 -4.09 37.07 7.45
N LEU A 18 -5.43 37.10 7.49
CA LEU A 18 -6.25 35.90 7.66
C LEU A 18 -6.26 34.99 6.41
N LEU A 19 -6.05 35.54 5.21
CA LEU A 19 -5.93 34.79 3.97
C LEU A 19 -4.54 34.15 3.78
N PHE A 20 -3.49 34.65 4.43
CA PHE A 20 -2.15 34.03 4.45
C PHE A 20 -1.95 33.03 5.60
N CYS A 21 -2.91 32.90 6.51
CA CYS A 21 -2.86 31.92 7.61
C CYS A 21 -3.58 30.60 7.28
N HIS A 22 -4.19 30.48 6.10
CA HIS A 22 -4.65 29.20 5.58
C HIS A 22 -3.47 28.47 4.91
N ASP A 23 -3.28 27.20 5.25
CA ASP A 23 -2.32 26.26 4.66
C ASP A 23 -0.91 26.19 5.27
N SER A 24 -0.80 26.46 6.57
CA SER A 24 0.16 25.71 7.38
C SER A 24 -0.58 24.56 8.07
N SER A 25 -0.90 23.50 7.32
CA SER A 25 -1.12 22.19 7.93
C SER A 25 0.22 21.73 8.52
N ALA A 26 0.55 22.27 9.69
CA ALA A 26 1.64 21.76 10.50
C ALA A 26 1.23 20.35 10.94
N PHE A 27 1.57 19.35 10.13
CA PHE A 27 1.56 17.98 10.58
C PHE A 27 2.53 17.92 11.76
N ALA A 28 1.99 17.72 12.96
CA ALA A 28 2.81 17.53 14.14
C ALA A 28 3.85 16.45 13.83
N ALA A 29 5.12 16.77 14.03
CA ALA A 29 6.19 15.82 13.77
C ALA A 29 5.93 14.54 14.57
N PRO A 30 6.08 13.36 13.97
CA PRO A 30 5.86 12.11 14.67
C PRO A 30 6.79 11.98 15.87
N ILE A 31 6.27 11.45 16.98
CA ILE A 31 7.01 11.27 18.23
C ILE A 31 7.79 9.97 18.13
N VAL A 32 9.12 10.03 18.25
CA VAL A 32 9.97 8.84 18.24
C VAL A 32 10.34 8.47 19.68
N GLN A 33 10.00 7.25 20.09
CA GLN A 33 10.26 6.75 21.44
C GLN A 33 10.98 5.40 21.40
N THR A 34 12.08 5.27 22.16
CA THR A 34 12.73 3.96 22.37
C THR A 34 12.06 3.25 23.55
N LEU A 35 11.69 1.98 23.36
CA LEU A 35 11.00 1.19 24.37
C LEU A 35 11.98 0.57 25.38
N ASP A 36 11.71 0.74 26.67
CA ASP A 36 12.46 0.13 27.77
C ASP A 36 12.08 -1.35 28.00
N LYS A 37 10.84 -1.71 27.65
CA LYS A 37 10.29 -3.07 27.72
C LYS A 37 9.40 -3.38 26.53
N ASP A 38 9.12 -4.67 26.30
CA ASP A 38 8.17 -5.05 25.25
C ASP A 38 6.79 -4.47 25.60
N THR A 39 6.21 -3.70 24.68
CA THR A 39 5.05 -2.85 24.98
C THR A 39 3.98 -3.04 23.92
N ARG A 40 2.73 -3.28 24.34
CA ARG A 40 1.57 -3.29 23.43
C ARG A 40 1.14 -1.85 23.17
N ILE A 41 1.10 -1.44 21.91
CA ILE A 41 0.74 -0.08 21.50
C ILE A 41 -0.30 -0.18 20.40
N MET A 42 -1.37 0.61 20.52
CA MET A 42 -2.50 0.60 19.58
C MET A 42 -2.11 1.30 18.27
N PRO A 43 -2.34 0.69 17.09
CA PRO A 43 -2.28 1.42 15.82
C PRO A 43 -3.55 2.29 15.64
N PRO A 44 -3.52 3.31 14.77
CA PRO A 44 -4.65 4.24 14.59
C PRO A 44 -5.98 3.56 14.22
N GLY A 45 -7.10 4.24 14.42
CA GLY A 45 -8.39 3.87 13.80
C GLY A 45 -9.22 2.80 14.52
N PHE A 46 -8.76 2.29 15.66
CA PHE A 46 -9.52 1.33 16.48
C PHE A 46 -10.47 2.04 17.45
N ILE A 47 -11.74 1.62 17.48
CA ILE A 47 -12.74 2.09 18.47
C ILE A 47 -12.92 1.13 19.66
N VAL A 48 -12.51 -0.13 19.50
CA VAL A 48 -12.53 -1.18 20.52
C VAL A 48 -11.17 -1.85 20.51
N ALA A 49 -10.62 -2.09 21.70
CA ALA A 49 -9.30 -2.65 21.91
C ALA A 49 -9.40 -3.96 22.69
N VAL A 50 -9.14 -5.10 22.05
CA VAL A 50 -8.95 -6.37 22.76
C VAL A 50 -7.45 -6.60 22.94
N GLN A 51 -6.99 -6.97 24.13
CA GLN A 51 -5.55 -7.07 24.44
C GLN A 51 -4.78 -8.00 23.47
N SER A 52 -5.43 -9.04 22.94
CA SER A 52 -4.89 -9.95 21.94
C SER A 52 -4.72 -9.35 20.54
N GLU A 53 -5.44 -8.26 20.24
CA GLU A 53 -5.42 -7.57 18.94
C GLU A 53 -4.42 -6.40 18.92
N ILE A 54 -3.92 -5.97 20.08
CA ILE A 54 -2.93 -4.90 20.17
C ILE A 54 -1.54 -5.47 19.89
N PRO A 55 -0.84 -5.06 18.81
CA PRO A 55 0.49 -5.56 18.50
C PRO A 55 1.49 -5.18 19.61
N LYS A 56 2.40 -6.11 19.90
CA LYS A 56 3.48 -5.92 20.88
C LYS A 56 4.75 -5.51 20.15
N PHE A 57 5.40 -4.45 20.62
CA PHE A 57 6.64 -3.89 20.08
C PHE A 57 7.83 -4.20 20.97
N ARG A 58 8.98 -4.42 20.34
CA ARG A 58 10.18 -4.98 20.96
C ARG A 58 10.94 -3.94 21.79
N LYS A 59 11.33 -4.33 23.01
CA LYS A 59 12.25 -3.57 23.86
C LYS A 59 13.55 -3.24 23.13
N GLY A 60 14.12 -2.08 23.44
CA GLY A 60 15.34 -1.57 22.84
C GLY A 60 15.19 -1.15 21.37
N THR A 61 13.96 -1.09 20.84
CA THR A 61 13.69 -0.59 19.49
C THR A 61 12.87 0.70 19.56
N ALA A 62 13.01 1.54 18.53
CA ALA A 62 12.23 2.76 18.40
C ALA A 62 10.84 2.45 17.82
N VAL A 63 9.83 3.14 18.33
CA VAL A 63 8.51 3.28 17.73
C VAL A 63 8.31 4.72 17.30
N THR A 64 7.61 4.90 16.19
CA THR A 64 7.15 6.19 15.69
C THR A 64 5.67 6.29 16.02
N LEU A 65 5.29 7.30 16.81
CA LEU A 65 3.93 7.53 17.27
C LEU A 65 3.34 8.79 16.63
N ASN A 66 2.02 8.81 16.47
CA ASN A 66 1.30 10.05 16.17
C ASN A 66 1.09 10.90 17.45
N MET A 67 0.44 12.06 17.30
CA MET A 67 0.17 12.96 18.42
C MET A 67 -0.75 12.40 19.51
N TYR A 68 -1.44 11.28 19.24
CA TYR A 68 -2.33 10.59 20.17
C TYR A 68 -1.64 9.40 20.88
N GLY A 69 -0.36 9.16 20.60
CA GLY A 69 0.38 8.02 21.15
C GLY A 69 0.09 6.69 20.45
N GLU A 70 -0.58 6.71 19.29
CA GLU A 70 -0.83 5.53 18.47
C GLU A 70 0.38 5.24 17.59
N VAL A 71 0.69 3.96 17.37
CA VAL A 71 1.89 3.53 16.63
C VAL A 71 1.69 3.63 15.13
N LEU A 72 2.57 4.39 14.48
CA LEU A 72 2.67 4.48 13.02
C LEU A 72 3.69 3.47 12.49
N GLU A 73 4.82 3.30 13.18
CA GLU A 73 5.87 2.35 12.82
C GLU A 73 6.57 1.77 14.05
N GLY A 74 7.09 0.55 13.95
CA GLY A 74 7.88 -0.06 15.02
C GLY A 74 8.44 -1.43 14.66
N THR A 75 9.15 -2.07 15.59
CA THR A 75 9.61 -3.47 15.45
C THR A 75 8.73 -4.38 16.29
N LEU A 76 8.10 -5.38 15.68
CA LEU A 76 7.26 -6.35 16.39
C LEU A 76 8.09 -7.19 17.38
N ALA A 77 7.52 -7.51 18.54
CA ALA A 77 8.14 -8.41 19.52
C ALA A 77 7.79 -9.89 19.25
N GLU A 78 6.64 -10.15 18.65
CA GLU A 78 6.08 -11.48 18.41
C GLU A 78 5.38 -11.53 17.05
N ASP A 79 5.15 -12.74 16.52
CA ASP A 79 4.33 -12.92 15.33
C ASP A 79 2.87 -12.53 15.64
N VAL A 80 2.21 -11.80 14.74
CA VAL A 80 0.85 -11.30 14.98
C VAL A 80 0.03 -11.24 13.68
N ASN A 81 -1.24 -11.62 13.77
CA ASN A 81 -2.19 -11.48 12.67
C ASN A 81 -2.73 -10.05 12.62
N LEU A 82 -2.51 -9.36 11.51
CA LEU A 82 -2.94 -7.97 11.33
C LEU A 82 -3.62 -7.79 9.99
N ARG A 83 -4.59 -6.87 9.96
CA ARG A 83 -5.28 -6.46 8.74
C ARG A 83 -4.36 -5.59 7.90
N CYS A 84 -4.34 -5.84 6.60
CA CYS A 84 -3.55 -5.09 5.62
C CYS A 84 -4.37 -3.96 5.00
N GLU A 85 -3.69 -2.96 4.40
CA GLU A 85 -4.35 -1.84 3.69
C GLU A 85 -5.36 -2.34 2.65
N MET A 86 -6.60 -1.88 2.80
CA MET A 86 -7.73 -2.24 1.93
C MET A 86 -8.11 -1.14 0.95
N GLY A 87 -7.51 0.04 1.08
CA GLY A 87 -7.92 1.24 0.37
C GLY A 87 -9.00 2.02 1.11
N ALA A 88 -9.48 3.10 0.51
CA ALA A 88 -10.65 3.78 1.02
C ALA A 88 -11.89 2.88 0.88
N SER A 89 -12.44 2.41 2.01
CA SER A 89 -13.88 2.18 2.08
C SER A 89 -14.55 3.54 1.89
N GLN A 90 -15.58 3.65 1.04
CA GLN A 90 -16.29 4.92 0.91
C GLN A 90 -16.81 5.34 2.29
N LYS A 91 -16.29 6.50 2.74
CA LYS A 91 -16.49 7.19 4.03
C LYS A 91 -15.76 6.58 5.23
N ALA A 92 -14.56 7.12 5.46
CA ALA A 92 -14.05 7.30 6.82
C ALA A 92 -15.12 7.99 7.67
N VAL A 93 -15.61 7.31 8.71
CA VAL A 93 -16.31 7.99 9.80
C VAL A 93 -15.28 8.91 10.43
N LYS A 94 -15.37 10.21 10.16
CA LYS A 94 -14.62 11.22 10.90
C LYS A 94 -15.03 11.10 12.37
N PRO A 95 -14.11 10.87 13.32
CA PRO A 95 -14.44 11.05 14.72
C PRO A 95 -14.26 12.53 15.06
N THR A 96 -15.35 13.25 15.33
CA THR A 96 -15.36 14.35 16.30
C THR A 96 -16.79 14.62 16.78
N SER A 97 -16.93 14.52 18.09
CA SER A 97 -18.01 14.91 18.99
C SER A 97 -18.91 16.13 18.64
N TYR A 98 -20.17 16.01 19.08
CA TYR A 98 -21.22 17.03 19.32
C TYR A 98 -22.06 17.55 18.15
N ALA A 99 -23.16 16.85 17.86
CA ALA A 99 -24.51 17.41 17.86
C ALA A 99 -25.52 16.25 17.94
N TYR A 100 -26.20 16.09 19.07
CA TYR A 100 -27.28 15.10 19.21
C TYR A 100 -28.54 15.64 18.51
N THR A 101 -28.74 15.20 17.28
CA THR A 101 -30.04 15.23 16.60
C THR A 101 -30.43 13.78 16.31
N PRO A 102 -31.58 13.28 16.77
CA PRO A 102 -31.97 11.90 16.50
C PRO A 102 -32.18 11.75 14.98
N PRO A 103 -31.52 10.80 14.29
CA PRO A 103 -31.69 10.66 12.86
C PRO A 103 -33.05 10.02 12.54
N LEU A 104 -33.75 10.65 11.59
CA LEU A 104 -34.78 10.02 10.79
C LEU A 104 -34.22 8.72 10.18
N ILE A 105 -34.98 7.63 10.26
CA ILE A 105 -34.64 6.36 9.62
C ILE A 105 -34.71 6.56 8.10
N VAL A 106 -33.56 6.89 7.51
CA VAL A 106 -33.34 6.80 6.07
C VAL A 106 -32.51 5.55 5.84
N THR A 107 -33.13 4.51 5.30
CA THR A 107 -32.46 3.28 4.86
C THR A 107 -31.57 3.63 3.67
N VAL A 108 -30.33 4.03 3.92
CA VAL A 108 -29.29 4.08 2.89
C VAL A 108 -28.89 2.64 2.55
N PRO A 109 -28.94 2.21 1.28
CA PRO A 109 -28.41 0.92 0.89
C PRO A 109 -26.90 0.96 1.12
N TYR A 110 -26.44 0.21 2.13
CA TYR A 110 -25.03 0.01 2.40
C TYR A 110 -24.40 -0.67 1.18
N ALA A 111 -23.50 0.04 0.50
CA ALA A 111 -22.57 -0.63 -0.39
C ALA A 111 -21.67 -1.51 0.50
N VAL A 112 -21.95 -2.81 0.51
CA VAL A 112 -21.07 -3.79 1.16
C VAL A 112 -19.72 -3.71 0.45
N ASP A 113 -18.69 -3.33 1.19
CA ASP A 113 -17.31 -3.45 0.74
C ASP A 113 -17.04 -4.93 0.49
N THR A 114 -17.00 -5.33 -0.78
CA THR A 114 -16.88 -6.74 -1.20
C THR A 114 -15.44 -7.24 -1.14
N LYS A 115 -14.48 -6.42 -0.69
CA LYS A 115 -13.11 -6.90 -0.50
C LYS A 115 -13.08 -7.79 0.75
N PRO A 116 -12.83 -9.10 0.63
CA PRO A 116 -12.75 -9.96 1.80
C PRO A 116 -11.60 -9.50 2.69
N ASP A 117 -11.79 -9.70 3.99
CA ASP A 117 -10.84 -9.30 5.00
C ASP A 117 -9.44 -9.88 4.69
N ARG A 118 -8.42 -9.02 4.67
CA ARG A 118 -7.05 -9.37 4.32
C ARG A 118 -6.20 -9.36 5.59
N ILE A 119 -6.28 -10.44 6.35
CA ILE A 119 -5.46 -10.67 7.55
C ILE A 119 -4.24 -11.51 7.16
N LEU A 120 -3.05 -11.00 7.48
CA LEU A 120 -1.78 -11.71 7.29
C LEU A 120 -1.05 -11.83 8.63
N GLN A 121 -0.26 -12.91 8.78
CA GLN A 121 0.62 -13.08 9.92
C GLN A 121 1.95 -12.37 9.67
N PHE A 122 2.23 -11.32 10.45
CA PHE A 122 3.47 -10.56 10.40
C PHE A 122 4.49 -11.12 11.38
N LYS A 123 5.77 -11.10 10.98
CA LYS A 123 6.89 -11.72 11.67
C LYS A 123 7.41 -10.84 12.81
N GLY A 124 7.52 -11.41 14.00
CA GLY A 124 8.23 -10.84 15.14
C GLY A 124 9.71 -10.54 14.82
N GLY A 125 10.24 -9.51 15.45
CA GLY A 125 11.60 -9.01 15.22
C GLY A 125 11.78 -8.22 13.92
N THR A 126 10.71 -7.95 13.17
CA THR A 126 10.77 -7.16 11.93
C THR A 126 10.01 -5.84 12.05
N LYS A 127 10.36 -4.87 11.19
CA LYS A 127 9.67 -3.59 11.13
C LYS A 127 8.27 -3.74 10.52
N ILE A 128 7.35 -2.93 11.02
CA ILE A 128 5.98 -2.81 10.53
C ILE A 128 5.56 -1.33 10.49
N ALA A 129 4.68 -0.99 9.54
CA ALA A 129 4.12 0.34 9.37
C ALA A 129 2.59 0.26 9.16
N PHE A 130 1.88 1.26 9.67
CA PHE A 130 0.42 1.34 9.66
C PHE A 130 -0.07 2.61 8.95
N ASN A 131 -1.26 2.54 8.34
CA ASN A 131 -2.00 3.73 7.91
C ASN A 131 -2.79 4.35 9.07
N ASN A 132 -3.53 5.42 8.78
CA ASN A 132 -4.41 6.10 9.74
C ASN A 132 -5.68 5.31 10.12
N LYS A 133 -5.91 4.13 9.52
CA LYS A 133 -6.97 3.18 9.83
C LYS A 133 -6.46 1.97 10.63
N GLY A 134 -5.16 1.94 10.96
CA GLY A 134 -4.52 0.85 11.69
C GLY A 134 -4.29 -0.40 10.85
N GLU A 135 -4.40 -0.28 9.52
CA GLU A 135 -4.10 -1.34 8.58
C GLU A 135 -2.62 -1.29 8.19
N VAL A 136 -2.01 -2.46 8.01
CA VAL A 136 -0.59 -2.57 7.68
C VAL A 136 -0.33 -2.11 6.25
N THR A 137 0.57 -1.15 6.08
CA THR A 137 1.03 -0.64 4.78
C THR A 137 2.34 -1.30 4.34
N LYS A 138 3.16 -1.73 5.30
CA LYS A 138 4.42 -2.45 5.07
C LYS A 138 4.78 -3.34 6.24
N GLY A 139 5.31 -4.53 5.97
CA GLY A 139 5.84 -5.42 7.00
C GLY A 139 6.52 -6.66 6.42
N THR A 140 6.98 -7.57 7.27
CA THR A 140 7.45 -8.89 6.86
C THR A 140 6.44 -9.95 7.27
N ILE A 141 5.99 -10.78 6.34
CA ILE A 141 5.07 -11.88 6.63
C ILE A 141 5.79 -13.21 6.79
N VAL A 142 5.23 -14.08 7.62
CA VAL A 142 5.68 -15.49 7.73
C VAL A 142 4.91 -16.37 6.74
N SER A 143 5.56 -17.42 6.25
CA SER A 143 4.88 -18.50 5.52
C SER A 143 4.42 -19.51 6.56
N VAL A 144 3.12 -19.77 6.65
CA VAL A 144 2.59 -20.79 7.56
C VAL A 144 2.45 -22.10 6.79
N GLY A 145 3.44 -22.98 6.88
CA GLY A 145 3.42 -24.28 6.18
C GLY A 145 3.28 -24.17 4.66
N ASP A 146 2.54 -25.09 4.05
CA ASP A 146 2.15 -25.06 2.62
C ASP A 146 1.14 -23.94 2.29
N ASN A 147 0.62 -23.21 3.29
CA ASN A 147 -0.32 -22.11 3.07
C ASN A 147 0.42 -20.87 2.59
N LYS A 148 0.49 -20.78 1.27
CA LYS A 148 0.76 -19.58 0.49
C LYS A 148 -0.31 -18.54 0.85
N ALA A 149 0.09 -17.32 1.17
CA ALA A 149 -0.90 -16.24 1.32
C ALA A 149 -1.43 -15.90 -0.08
N SER A 150 -2.69 -16.24 -0.35
CA SER A 150 -3.36 -15.84 -1.58
C SER A 150 -4.00 -14.47 -1.38
N ILE A 151 -3.36 -13.45 -1.92
CA ILE A 151 -3.81 -12.07 -1.77
C ILE A 151 -4.67 -11.68 -2.96
N ILE A 152 -5.87 -11.17 -2.68
CA ILE A 152 -6.80 -10.70 -3.70
C ILE A 152 -6.35 -9.33 -4.20
N LEU A 153 -6.02 -9.24 -5.49
CA LEU A 153 -5.71 -7.98 -6.19
C LEU A 153 -6.99 -7.32 -6.72
N SER A 154 -7.94 -8.13 -7.19
CA SER A 154 -9.24 -7.68 -7.69
C SER A 154 -10.29 -8.78 -7.49
N PRO A 155 -11.60 -8.53 -7.67
CA PRO A 155 -12.63 -9.55 -7.50
C PRO A 155 -12.35 -10.87 -8.26
N THR A 156 -11.61 -10.80 -9.37
CA THR A 156 -11.27 -11.95 -10.22
C THR A 156 -9.80 -12.34 -10.17
N SER A 157 -8.93 -11.58 -9.50
CA SER A 157 -7.47 -11.77 -9.56
C SER A 157 -6.86 -11.97 -8.17
N ARG A 158 -6.02 -13.00 -8.06
CA ARG A 158 -5.27 -13.34 -6.85
C ARG A 158 -3.78 -13.50 -7.17
N ILE A 159 -2.93 -13.16 -6.22
CA ILE A 159 -1.48 -13.36 -6.28
C ILE A 159 -1.04 -14.22 -5.09
N GLY A 160 -0.24 -15.25 -5.37
CA GLY A 160 0.37 -16.08 -4.32
C GLY A 160 1.63 -15.40 -3.78
N VAL A 161 1.63 -15.07 -2.49
CA VAL A 161 2.74 -14.38 -1.82
C VAL A 161 3.46 -15.33 -0.85
N TYR A 162 4.79 -15.28 -0.88
CA TYR A 162 5.68 -16.06 -0.01
C TYR A 162 6.05 -15.27 1.25
N SER A 163 6.73 -15.92 2.21
CA SER A 163 7.36 -15.21 3.32
C SER A 163 8.34 -14.16 2.84
N GLY A 164 8.34 -13.01 3.50
CA GLY A 164 9.24 -11.89 3.17
C GLY A 164 8.55 -10.55 3.32
N GLU A 165 9.21 -9.50 2.84
CA GLU A 165 8.64 -8.15 2.83
C GLU A 165 7.43 -8.07 1.91
N ILE A 166 6.41 -7.34 2.37
CA ILE A 166 5.22 -6.97 1.61
C ILE A 166 4.92 -5.50 1.88
N SER A 167 4.40 -4.81 0.85
CA SER A 167 3.87 -3.46 0.98
C SER A 167 2.63 -3.27 0.12
N PHE A 168 1.86 -2.23 0.44
CA PHE A 168 0.60 -1.90 -0.20
C PHE A 168 0.57 -0.44 -0.64
N HIS A 169 -0.13 -0.18 -1.74
CA HIS A 169 -0.55 1.16 -2.17
C HIS A 169 -1.74 1.62 -1.33
N GLU A 170 -1.95 2.94 -1.23
CA GLU A 170 -3.06 3.54 -0.47
C GLU A 170 -4.45 3.11 -0.92
N ASN A 171 -4.59 2.50 -2.10
CA ASN A 171 -5.86 1.95 -2.62
C ASN A 171 -6.06 0.45 -2.28
N GLY A 172 -5.15 -0.13 -1.50
CA GLY A 172 -5.16 -1.53 -1.08
C GLY A 172 -4.57 -2.52 -2.09
N MET A 173 -4.02 -2.05 -3.19
CA MET A 173 -3.27 -2.90 -4.11
C MET A 173 -1.92 -3.30 -3.49
N VAL A 174 -1.46 -4.51 -3.74
CA VAL A 174 -0.10 -4.92 -3.38
C VAL A 174 0.88 -4.06 -4.19
N ALA A 175 1.84 -3.44 -3.52
CA ALA A 175 2.89 -2.63 -4.15
C ALA A 175 4.18 -3.43 -4.35
N SER A 176 4.55 -4.26 -3.38
CA SER A 176 5.66 -5.19 -3.52
C SER A 176 5.43 -6.46 -2.71
N CYS A 177 5.92 -7.59 -3.22
CA CYS A 177 5.93 -8.86 -2.50
C CYS A 177 6.94 -9.84 -3.09
N ILE A 178 7.08 -11.02 -2.47
CA ILE A 178 7.80 -12.16 -3.05
C ILE A 178 6.80 -13.16 -3.61
N LEU A 179 6.92 -13.52 -4.88
CA LEU A 179 6.04 -14.52 -5.50
C LEU A 179 6.25 -15.90 -4.89
N THR A 180 5.17 -16.62 -4.64
CA THR A 180 5.26 -18.03 -4.25
C THR A 180 5.56 -18.93 -5.44
N ASP A 181 4.84 -18.77 -6.54
CA ASP A 181 4.91 -19.61 -7.74
C ASP A 181 5.29 -18.79 -8.96
N HIS A 182 5.68 -19.48 -10.03
CA HIS A 182 5.76 -18.86 -11.35
C HIS A 182 4.37 -18.36 -11.71
N SER A 183 4.26 -17.07 -12.02
CA SER A 183 2.97 -16.42 -12.14
C SER A 183 2.90 -15.60 -13.42
N TYR A 184 1.86 -15.84 -14.20
CA TYR A 184 1.51 -14.99 -15.33
C TYR A 184 0.88 -13.71 -14.79
N LEU A 185 1.53 -12.58 -15.02
CA LEU A 185 1.05 -11.26 -14.61
C LEU A 185 1.15 -10.28 -15.78
N ARG A 186 0.29 -9.26 -15.76
CA ARG A 186 0.33 -8.19 -16.77
C ARG A 186 1.37 -7.15 -16.35
N PRO A 187 2.42 -6.90 -17.15
CA PRO A 187 3.27 -5.75 -16.97
C PRO A 187 2.56 -4.46 -17.39
N VAL A 188 3.13 -3.31 -17.03
CA VAL A 188 2.72 -2.03 -17.62
C VAL A 188 2.81 -2.13 -19.15
N GLY A 189 1.81 -1.58 -19.85
CA GLY A 189 1.74 -1.62 -21.32
C GLY A 189 1.46 -3.00 -21.93
N TRP A 190 0.96 -3.96 -21.14
CA TRP A 190 0.61 -5.32 -21.59
C TRP A 190 -0.24 -5.38 -22.87
N SER A 191 -1.09 -4.37 -23.10
CA SER A 191 -1.96 -4.30 -24.27
C SER A 191 -1.21 -4.16 -25.60
N GLN A 192 0.09 -3.87 -25.56
CA GLN A 192 0.95 -3.77 -26.74
C GLN A 192 1.69 -5.08 -27.06
N ILE A 193 1.59 -6.09 -26.19
CA ILE A 193 2.29 -7.39 -26.33
C ILE A 193 1.31 -8.58 -26.32
N LEU A 194 0.08 -8.36 -26.81
CA LEU A 194 -1.04 -9.31 -26.70
C LEU A 194 -0.71 -10.71 -27.21
N THR A 195 0.05 -10.83 -28.29
CA THR A 195 0.36 -12.12 -28.95
C THR A 195 1.83 -12.50 -28.90
N GLU A 196 2.69 -11.64 -28.35
CA GLU A 196 4.16 -11.80 -28.44
C GLU A 196 4.68 -13.00 -27.64
N ASN A 197 3.97 -13.37 -26.57
CA ASN A 197 4.39 -14.41 -25.63
C ASN A 197 3.45 -15.63 -25.63
N PHE A 198 2.77 -15.90 -26.75
CA PHE A 198 1.99 -17.12 -26.91
C PHE A 198 2.92 -18.33 -27.07
N THR A 199 2.57 -19.43 -26.41
CA THR A 199 3.20 -20.73 -26.62
C THR A 199 2.20 -21.70 -27.26
N ASN A 200 2.68 -22.83 -27.79
CA ASN A 200 1.81 -23.86 -28.37
C ASN A 200 0.81 -24.46 -27.37
N THR A 201 1.07 -24.30 -26.06
CA THR A 201 0.26 -24.90 -24.98
C THR A 201 -0.45 -23.86 -24.12
N THR A 202 -0.18 -22.56 -24.30
CA THR A 202 -0.69 -21.50 -23.42
C THR A 202 -0.78 -20.17 -24.16
N ALA A 203 -2.00 -19.62 -24.24
CA ALA A 203 -2.28 -18.31 -24.81
C ALA A 203 -2.78 -17.35 -23.73
N CYS A 204 -1.87 -16.65 -23.06
CA CYS A 204 -2.21 -15.65 -22.05
C CYS A 204 -1.98 -14.24 -22.61
N SER A 205 -3.03 -13.65 -23.21
CA SER A 205 -2.95 -12.35 -23.89
C SER A 205 -2.48 -11.21 -22.99
N GLY A 206 -1.30 -10.67 -23.33
CA GLY A 206 -0.63 -9.61 -22.58
C GLY A 206 -0.02 -10.04 -21.24
N PHE A 207 0.06 -11.33 -20.94
CA PHE A 207 0.70 -11.81 -19.72
C PHE A 207 2.16 -12.17 -19.97
N VAL A 208 2.96 -11.97 -18.93
CA VAL A 208 4.37 -12.37 -18.84
C VAL A 208 4.53 -13.27 -17.63
N GLU A 209 5.28 -14.36 -17.78
CA GLU A 209 5.57 -15.27 -16.69
C GLU A 209 6.75 -14.76 -15.85
N PHE A 210 6.49 -14.45 -14.59
CA PHE A 210 7.49 -14.02 -13.62
C PHE A 210 7.90 -15.17 -12.70
N LYS A 211 9.17 -15.16 -12.30
CA LYS A 211 9.83 -16.24 -11.59
C LYS A 211 9.37 -16.34 -10.12
N ALA A 212 9.05 -17.55 -9.68
CA ALA A 212 8.81 -17.89 -8.28
C ALA A 212 9.96 -17.47 -7.36
N ARG A 213 9.67 -17.21 -6.09
CA ARG A 213 10.65 -16.88 -5.04
C ARG A 213 11.50 -15.65 -5.36
N LYS A 214 10.99 -14.76 -6.21
CA LYS A 214 11.64 -13.49 -6.56
C LYS A 214 10.73 -12.32 -6.19
N PRO A 215 11.32 -11.16 -5.86
CA PRO A 215 10.55 -9.96 -5.61
C PRO A 215 9.85 -9.49 -6.88
N ILE A 216 8.66 -8.92 -6.70
CA ILE A 216 7.90 -8.25 -7.74
C ILE A 216 7.38 -6.92 -7.23
N LEU A 217 7.41 -5.90 -8.09
CA LEU A 217 6.83 -4.59 -7.81
C LEU A 217 5.67 -4.35 -8.78
N LEU A 218 4.61 -3.76 -8.23
CA LEU A 218 3.36 -3.50 -8.91
C LEU A 218 3.01 -2.02 -8.77
N ASN A 219 2.36 -1.44 -9.78
CA ASN A 219 1.75 -0.11 -9.67
C ASN A 219 0.40 -0.18 -8.91
N ASP A 220 -0.23 0.98 -8.73
CA ASP A 220 -1.53 1.12 -8.08
C ASP A 220 -2.69 0.48 -8.86
N LYS A 221 -2.46 0.00 -10.09
CA LYS A 221 -3.41 -0.80 -10.89
C LYS A 221 -3.16 -2.30 -10.81
N GLY A 222 -2.11 -2.73 -10.12
CA GLY A 222 -1.70 -4.13 -10.02
C GLY A 222 -0.95 -4.65 -11.26
N GLU A 223 -0.39 -3.76 -12.06
CA GLU A 223 0.46 -4.10 -13.21
C GLU A 223 1.93 -4.14 -12.78
N VAL A 224 2.72 -5.06 -13.34
CA VAL A 224 4.13 -5.26 -12.98
C VAL A 224 4.98 -4.11 -13.51
N THR A 225 5.67 -3.42 -12.61
CA THR A 225 6.67 -2.38 -12.93
C THR A 225 8.10 -2.93 -12.86
N LYS A 226 8.33 -3.98 -12.05
CA LYS A 226 9.62 -4.67 -11.97
C LYS A 226 9.44 -6.13 -11.57
N GLY A 227 10.17 -7.03 -12.21
CA GLY A 227 10.16 -8.46 -11.87
C GLY A 227 11.26 -9.25 -12.58
N VAL A 228 11.40 -10.52 -12.21
CA VAL A 228 12.35 -11.46 -12.82
C VAL A 228 11.62 -12.38 -13.78
N LEU A 229 12.05 -12.41 -15.04
CA LEU A 229 11.43 -13.24 -16.07
C LEU A 229 11.70 -14.73 -15.82
N GLN A 230 10.67 -15.57 -15.94
CA GLN A 230 10.83 -17.01 -15.79
C GLN A 230 11.46 -17.67 -17.03
N GLN A 231 11.09 -17.18 -18.21
CA GLN A 231 11.50 -17.74 -19.49
C GLN A 231 11.93 -16.65 -20.46
N LYS A 232 12.41 -17.04 -21.65
CA LYS A 232 12.67 -16.09 -22.72
C LYS A 232 11.38 -15.35 -23.05
N THR A 233 11.42 -14.03 -23.01
CA THR A 233 10.21 -13.19 -23.13
C THR A 233 10.42 -12.11 -24.17
N LYS A 234 9.43 -11.90 -25.02
CA LYS A 234 9.39 -10.83 -26.01
C LYS A 234 8.73 -9.59 -25.40
N LEU A 235 9.45 -8.47 -25.32
CA LEU A 235 8.99 -7.20 -24.75
C LEU A 235 9.49 -6.02 -25.59
N ARG A 236 8.77 -4.89 -25.55
CA ARG A 236 9.27 -3.63 -26.13
C ARG A 236 10.36 -3.04 -25.23
N SER A 237 11.35 -2.39 -25.83
CA SER A 237 12.47 -1.77 -25.10
C SER A 237 12.55 -0.28 -25.39
N ALA A 238 12.95 0.51 -24.39
CA ALA A 238 13.18 1.94 -24.58
C ALA A 238 14.34 2.24 -25.55
N GLU A 239 15.28 1.30 -25.72
CA GLU A 239 16.39 1.40 -26.70
C GLU A 239 15.90 1.32 -28.16
N ALA A 240 14.78 0.61 -28.38
CA ALA A 240 14.17 0.44 -29.70
C ALA A 240 12.64 0.41 -29.54
N PRO A 241 11.99 1.56 -29.32
CA PRO A 241 10.59 1.62 -28.91
C PRO A 241 9.64 0.90 -29.86
N GLU A 242 9.88 0.95 -31.16
CA GLU A 242 9.03 0.31 -32.17
C GLU A 242 9.31 -1.18 -32.39
N ALA A 243 10.32 -1.74 -31.72
CA ALA A 243 10.72 -3.14 -31.90
C ALA A 243 10.47 -3.98 -30.64
N VAL A 244 10.10 -5.23 -30.87
CA VAL A 244 10.03 -6.26 -29.83
C VAL A 244 11.42 -6.92 -29.71
N LYS A 245 11.99 -6.89 -28.50
CA LYS A 245 13.27 -7.49 -28.14
C LYS A 245 13.03 -8.77 -27.32
N VAL A 246 13.88 -9.77 -27.53
CA VAL A 246 13.89 -10.98 -26.70
C VAL A 246 14.79 -10.75 -25.49
N PHE A 247 14.24 -10.98 -24.31
CA PHE A 247 14.96 -10.97 -23.03
C PHE A 247 15.10 -12.41 -22.54
N GLU A 248 16.29 -12.74 -22.04
CA GLU A 248 16.60 -14.10 -21.58
C GLU A 248 15.94 -14.42 -20.23
N ALA A 249 15.72 -15.72 -19.98
CA ALA A 249 15.22 -16.19 -18.69
C ALA A 249 16.13 -15.75 -17.53
N GLY A 250 15.52 -15.41 -16.38
CA GLY A 250 16.23 -14.91 -15.21
C GLY A 250 16.60 -13.44 -15.24
N THR A 251 16.35 -12.73 -16.36
CA THR A 251 16.56 -11.28 -16.44
C THR A 251 15.60 -10.55 -15.52
N THR A 252 16.11 -9.63 -14.70
CA THR A 252 15.32 -8.63 -13.98
C THR A 252 15.01 -7.48 -14.93
N VAL A 253 13.73 -7.20 -15.15
CA VAL A 253 13.26 -6.11 -16.02
C VAL A 253 12.55 -5.03 -15.20
N GLU A 254 12.73 -3.77 -15.60
CA GLU A 254 12.00 -2.60 -15.09
C GLU A 254 11.31 -1.89 -16.26
N PHE A 255 10.03 -1.54 -16.08
CA PHE A 255 9.19 -0.91 -17.09
C PHE A 255 8.98 0.58 -16.79
N ASP A 256 8.93 1.43 -17.81
CA ASP A 256 8.38 2.79 -17.70
C ASP A 256 6.84 2.79 -17.74
N ASP A 257 6.25 3.97 -17.58
CA ASP A 257 4.78 4.16 -17.60
C ASP A 257 4.12 3.82 -18.95
N ARG A 258 4.91 3.67 -20.03
CA ARG A 258 4.44 3.26 -21.35
C ARG A 258 4.56 1.76 -21.58
N GLY A 259 5.18 1.03 -20.64
CA GLY A 259 5.44 -0.40 -20.72
C GLY A 259 6.69 -0.78 -21.51
N LEU A 260 7.62 0.16 -21.71
CA LEU A 260 8.91 -0.12 -22.32
C LEU A 260 9.90 -0.59 -21.25
N VAL A 261 10.66 -1.65 -21.55
CA VAL A 261 11.77 -2.06 -20.69
C VAL A 261 12.87 -0.99 -20.74
N VAL A 262 13.06 -0.29 -19.63
CA VAL A 262 14.08 0.77 -19.45
C VAL A 262 15.36 0.26 -18.79
N LYS A 263 15.27 -0.87 -18.08
CA LYS A 263 16.43 -1.53 -17.47
C LYS A 263 16.27 -3.04 -17.51
N ALA A 264 17.35 -3.72 -17.87
CA ALA A 264 17.44 -5.18 -17.84
C ALA A 264 18.77 -5.59 -17.23
N THR A 265 18.76 -6.47 -16.24
CA THR A 265 19.97 -6.95 -15.56
C THR A 265 19.85 -8.45 -15.28
N LYS A 266 20.92 -9.20 -15.57
CA LYS A 266 21.00 -10.64 -15.36
C LYS A 266 21.75 -10.97 -14.08
#